data_AF-A0A7S0J6M2-F1
#
_entry.id   AF-A0A7S0J6M2-F1
#
_cell.length_a   1.000
_cell.length_b   1.000
_cell.length_c   1.000
_cell.angle_alpha   90.00
_cell.angle_beta   90.00
_cell.angle_gamma   90.00
#
_symmetry.space_group_name_H-M   'P 1'
#
loop_
_entity.id
_entity.type
_entity.pdbx_description
1 polymer ?
#
loop_
_entity_poly.entity_id
_entity_poly.type
_entity_poly.pdbx_seq_one_letter_code
_entity_poly.pdbx_strand_id
1 'polypeptide(L)'
;ENAPPDGVCVVVGSCADGYPAERNTFGDVIFADTLTEPAAAGAGCPTQYFWEAFPASASPTQRTTYLFTYMGLEPERPSVMEIMEDYWRLLPRYQGVDLGDLTPTRVLFGLFTSYKDSPLPVRFDRVMQIGDAGGLQSPLSFGGFGAITRHLGRLSDAVEAALAADALSRAQLSLINPYQANLRAAWLFQASMRPPVQRDAWSAEFISRVLVATFEVMEARGEAVMLPFLQDTLRVDGLALTIGGLMLTAPLTAVEILVRLGPVPLADWFLHFAAMVLGSAIGSEQGRELAKAAAPLLPPRARFATDRFVEGWQFGSGLDYTPPLAPTPMDAEALATAKRAAAAARAHTPGGGLSAKAAA
;
A
#
# COMPACT_ATOMS: atom_id res chain seq x y z
N GLU A 1 24.82 3.05 5.80
CA GLU A 1 24.78 1.64 5.37
C GLU A 1 23.46 1.37 4.65
N ASN A 2 23.47 0.49 3.65
CA ASN A 2 22.26 0.05 2.94
C ASN A 2 21.57 -1.01 3.81
N ALA A 3 20.57 -0.62 4.58
CA ALA A 3 19.77 -1.58 5.33
C ALA A 3 18.93 -2.42 4.34
N PRO A 4 18.90 -3.75 4.47
CA PRO A 4 17.99 -4.57 3.69
C PRO A 4 16.53 -4.26 4.07
N PRO A 5 15.56 -4.52 3.18
CA PRO A 5 14.16 -4.40 3.54
C PRO A 5 13.74 -5.43 4.60
N ASP A 6 12.73 -5.12 5.40
CA ASP A 6 12.22 -6.02 6.44
C ASP A 6 11.22 -7.05 5.89
N GLY A 7 10.65 -6.78 4.72
CA GLY A 7 9.71 -7.66 4.04
C GLY A 7 9.52 -7.27 2.58
N VAL A 8 8.98 -8.22 1.83
CA VAL A 8 8.76 -8.09 0.39
C VAL A 8 7.37 -8.61 0.05
N CYS A 9 6.64 -7.88 -0.77
CA CYS A 9 5.57 -8.45 -1.58
C CYS A 9 6.13 -8.85 -2.92
N VAL A 10 5.91 -10.09 -3.33
CA VAL A 10 6.08 -10.44 -4.73
C VAL A 10 4.71 -10.45 -5.38
N VAL A 11 4.59 -9.74 -6.49
CA VAL A 11 3.41 -9.77 -7.35
C VAL A 11 3.80 -10.33 -8.72
N VAL A 12 2.97 -11.21 -9.24
CA VAL A 12 3.00 -11.69 -10.61
C VAL A 12 1.61 -11.59 -11.20
N GLY A 13 1.49 -11.57 -12.52
CA GLY A 13 0.17 -11.53 -13.13
C GLY A 13 0.18 -11.34 -14.62
N SER A 14 -1.00 -11.19 -15.19
CA SER A 14 -1.17 -10.87 -16.60
C SER A 14 -2.39 -9.99 -16.83
N CYS A 15 -2.35 -9.25 -17.93
CA CYS A 15 -3.54 -8.70 -18.55
C CYS A 15 -3.84 -9.54 -19.78
N ALA A 16 -5.00 -10.18 -19.79
CA ALA A 16 -5.42 -11.06 -20.87
C ALA A 16 -6.85 -10.74 -21.31
N ASP A 17 -7.13 -11.00 -22.58
CA ASP A 17 -8.49 -11.03 -23.12
C ASP A 17 -9.05 -12.45 -23.08
N GLY A 18 -10.37 -12.62 -23.22
CA GLY A 18 -11.06 -13.91 -23.22
C GLY A 18 -11.81 -14.25 -21.93
N TYR A 19 -11.85 -13.35 -20.94
CA TYR A 19 -12.65 -13.57 -19.72
C TYR A 19 -14.16 -13.40 -20.00
N PRO A 20 -15.04 -14.13 -19.30
CA PRO A 20 -16.49 -13.98 -19.46
C PRO A 20 -16.96 -12.56 -19.12
N ALA A 21 -17.52 -11.85 -20.09
CA ALA A 21 -17.85 -10.42 -19.97
C ALA A 21 -18.84 -10.14 -18.84
N GLU A 22 -19.79 -11.04 -18.61
CA GLU A 22 -20.80 -10.94 -17.56
C GLU A 22 -20.21 -11.03 -16.14
N ARG A 23 -19.04 -11.67 -15.99
CA ARG A 23 -18.31 -11.77 -14.71
C ARG A 23 -17.22 -10.70 -14.57
N ASN A 24 -16.84 -10.03 -15.65
CA ASN A 24 -15.80 -9.00 -15.67
C ASN A 24 -16.35 -7.58 -15.43
N THR A 25 -17.24 -7.43 -14.46
CA THR A 25 -17.95 -6.16 -14.19
C THR A 25 -17.48 -5.44 -12.92
N PHE A 26 -16.75 -6.13 -12.05
CA PHE A 26 -16.17 -5.60 -10.82
C PHE A 26 -14.75 -6.13 -10.60
N GLY A 27 -14.03 -5.50 -9.67
CA GLY A 27 -12.70 -5.91 -9.28
C GLY A 27 -12.67 -6.63 -7.93
N ASP A 28 -11.66 -7.47 -7.77
CA ASP A 28 -11.30 -8.14 -6.52
C ASP A 28 -10.13 -7.37 -5.90
N VAL A 29 -10.34 -6.76 -4.73
CA VAL A 29 -9.31 -5.96 -4.04
C VAL A 29 -8.37 -6.83 -3.23
N ILE A 30 -8.89 -7.89 -2.62
CA ILE A 30 -8.09 -8.93 -1.98
C ILE A 30 -8.95 -10.18 -1.89
N PHE A 31 -8.44 -11.28 -2.44
CA PHE A 31 -9.13 -12.55 -2.44
C PHE A 31 -8.14 -13.69 -2.17
N ALA A 32 -8.55 -14.70 -1.41
CA ALA A 32 -7.73 -15.88 -1.14
C ALA A 32 -8.60 -17.13 -1.24
N ASP A 33 -8.34 -17.97 -2.24
CA ASP A 33 -9.00 -19.27 -2.43
C ASP A 33 -8.11 -20.46 -2.05
N THR A 34 -6.88 -20.19 -1.62
CA THR A 34 -5.94 -21.18 -1.14
C THR A 34 -5.70 -21.02 0.36
N LEU A 35 -5.58 -22.16 1.04
CA LEU A 35 -4.96 -22.19 2.36
C LEU A 35 -3.46 -21.98 2.20
N THR A 36 -2.75 -21.81 3.30
CA THR A 36 -1.28 -21.82 3.25
C THR A 36 -0.81 -23.16 2.68
N GLU A 37 -0.13 -23.12 1.54
CA GLU A 37 0.38 -24.28 0.83
C GLU A 37 1.85 -24.07 0.44
N PRO A 38 2.65 -25.13 0.28
CA PRO A 38 3.99 -24.99 -0.29
C PRO A 38 3.91 -24.46 -1.72
N ALA A 39 4.80 -23.54 -2.10
CA ALA A 39 4.96 -23.16 -3.50
C ALA A 39 5.22 -24.41 -4.37
N ALA A 40 4.53 -24.53 -5.51
CA ALA A 40 4.56 -25.78 -6.29
C ALA A 40 5.95 -26.08 -6.86
N ALA A 41 6.69 -25.02 -7.20
CA ALA A 41 8.11 -25.08 -7.53
C ALA A 41 8.92 -24.48 -6.37
N GLY A 42 9.92 -25.22 -5.88
CA GLY A 42 10.90 -24.71 -4.92
C GLY A 42 11.11 -25.57 -3.67
N ALA A 43 11.65 -24.96 -2.61
CA ALA A 43 12.02 -25.63 -1.36
C ALA A 43 10.81 -26.09 -0.50
N GLY A 44 9.59 -25.93 -1.02
CA GLY A 44 8.33 -26.21 -0.31
C GLY A 44 8.16 -25.39 0.97
N CYS A 45 8.62 -24.13 0.94
CA CYS A 45 8.35 -23.15 1.99
C CYS A 45 6.83 -22.85 2.02
N PRO A 46 6.20 -22.79 3.20
CA PRO A 46 4.79 -22.39 3.30
C PRO A 46 4.56 -21.00 2.71
N THR A 47 3.53 -20.88 1.87
CA THR A 47 3.18 -19.65 1.16
C THR A 47 1.68 -19.41 1.27
N GLN A 48 1.29 -18.17 1.52
CA GLN A 48 -0.11 -17.75 1.46
C GLN A 48 -0.29 -16.85 0.23
N TYR A 49 -1.14 -17.30 -0.69
CA TYR A 49 -1.43 -16.57 -1.90
C TYR A 49 -2.67 -15.69 -1.76
N PHE A 50 -2.60 -14.53 -2.41
CA PHE A 50 -3.65 -13.55 -2.51
C PHE A 50 -3.83 -13.13 -3.97
N TRP A 51 -5.06 -12.78 -4.32
CA TRP A 51 -5.43 -12.34 -5.63
C TRP A 51 -5.98 -10.92 -5.62
N GLU A 52 -5.65 -10.21 -6.67
CA GLU A 52 -6.33 -8.99 -7.11
C GLU A 52 -6.75 -9.17 -8.55
N ALA A 53 -7.87 -8.57 -8.94
CA ALA A 53 -8.24 -8.56 -10.35
C ALA A 53 -9.11 -7.36 -10.71
N PHE A 54 -8.89 -6.79 -11.88
CA PHE A 54 -9.60 -5.58 -12.33
C PHE A 54 -9.99 -5.68 -13.80
N PRO A 55 -11.23 -5.32 -14.18
CA PRO A 55 -11.60 -5.14 -15.57
C PRO A 55 -10.70 -4.11 -16.24
N ALA A 56 -10.20 -4.43 -17.43
CA ALA A 56 -9.36 -3.53 -18.20
C ALA A 56 -10.20 -2.76 -19.24
N SER A 57 -9.77 -1.56 -19.61
CA SER A 57 -10.59 -0.67 -20.45
C SER A 57 -10.61 -1.03 -21.94
N ALA A 58 -9.81 -1.99 -22.41
CA ALA A 58 -9.67 -2.23 -23.85
C ALA A 58 -10.81 -3.05 -24.45
N SER A 59 -11.40 -3.98 -23.69
CA SER A 59 -12.56 -4.77 -24.11
C SER A 59 -13.35 -5.22 -22.88
N PRO A 60 -14.65 -5.57 -23.03
CA PRO A 60 -15.45 -6.12 -21.93
C PRO A 60 -14.91 -7.44 -21.35
N THR A 61 -14.09 -8.14 -22.13
CA THR A 61 -13.53 -9.46 -21.82
C THR A 61 -12.06 -9.38 -21.39
N GLN A 62 -11.46 -8.18 -21.38
CA GLN A 62 -10.09 -7.99 -20.91
C GLN A 62 -10.06 -7.75 -19.39
N ARG A 63 -9.24 -8.54 -18.69
CA ARG A 63 -9.06 -8.43 -17.23
C ARG A 63 -7.59 -8.52 -16.89
N THR A 64 -7.18 -7.73 -15.91
CA THR A 64 -5.85 -7.87 -15.29
C THR A 64 -6.01 -8.67 -14.01
N THR A 65 -5.23 -9.72 -13.86
CA THR A 65 -5.22 -10.59 -12.66
C THR A 65 -3.82 -10.62 -12.08
N TYR A 66 -3.73 -10.49 -10.77
CA TYR A 66 -2.50 -10.49 -10.00
C TYR A 66 -2.57 -11.58 -8.94
N LEU A 67 -1.47 -12.34 -8.80
CA LEU A 67 -1.20 -13.19 -7.66
C LEU A 67 -0.06 -12.58 -6.87
N PHE A 68 -0.22 -12.45 -5.55
CA PHE A 68 0.81 -11.93 -4.70
C PHE A 68 0.94 -12.69 -3.37
N THR A 69 2.10 -12.55 -2.75
CA THR A 69 2.40 -13.13 -1.44
C THR A 69 3.36 -12.23 -0.65
N TYR A 70 3.15 -12.19 0.67
CA TYR A 70 4.03 -11.51 1.62
C TYR A 70 5.16 -12.44 2.04
N MET A 71 6.40 -11.97 1.97
CA MET A 71 7.59 -12.75 2.28
C MET A 71 8.59 -11.99 3.14
N GLY A 72 9.45 -12.74 3.83
CA GLY A 72 10.67 -12.22 4.42
C GLY A 72 11.82 -12.33 3.44
N LEU A 73 13.04 -12.14 3.94
CA LEU A 73 14.26 -12.26 3.14
C LEU A 73 14.93 -13.64 3.28
N GLU A 74 14.21 -14.61 3.82
CA GLU A 74 14.77 -15.95 4.04
C GLU A 74 15.04 -16.63 2.68
N PRO A 75 16.23 -17.22 2.47
CA PRO A 75 16.59 -17.85 1.18
C PRO A 75 15.66 -18.99 0.73
N GLU A 76 14.93 -19.60 1.66
CA GLU A 76 13.97 -20.66 1.40
C GLU A 76 12.68 -20.17 0.76
N ARG A 77 12.43 -18.85 0.75
CA ARG A 77 11.25 -18.25 0.12
C ARG A 77 11.27 -18.49 -1.40
N PRO A 78 10.10 -18.74 -2.02
CA PRO A 78 10.03 -18.95 -3.45
C PRO A 78 10.49 -17.70 -4.23
N SER A 79 11.13 -17.96 -5.36
CA SER A 79 11.50 -16.95 -6.34
C SER A 79 10.29 -16.41 -7.09
N VAL A 80 10.46 -15.25 -7.74
CA VAL A 80 9.45 -14.66 -8.63
C VAL A 80 9.02 -15.62 -9.73
N MET A 81 9.96 -16.42 -10.26
CA MET A 81 9.67 -17.40 -11.31
C MET A 81 8.79 -18.54 -10.79
N GLU A 82 9.08 -19.06 -9.60
CA GLU A 82 8.26 -20.11 -8.97
C GLU A 82 6.83 -19.62 -8.68
N ILE A 83 6.69 -18.37 -8.21
CA ILE A 83 5.38 -17.75 -7.99
C ILE A 83 4.64 -17.52 -9.32
N MET A 84 5.35 -17.21 -10.42
CA MET A 84 4.75 -17.09 -11.76
C MET A 84 4.20 -18.44 -12.27
N GLU A 85 4.89 -19.55 -12.02
CA GLU A 85 4.37 -20.89 -12.34
C GLU A 85 3.09 -21.19 -11.53
N ASP A 86 3.07 -20.82 -10.24
CA ASP A 86 1.89 -20.94 -9.40
C ASP A 86 0.72 -20.06 -9.88
N TYR A 87 1.01 -18.86 -10.39
CA TYR A 87 -0.01 -18.00 -11.01
C TYR A 87 -0.72 -18.69 -12.16
N TRP A 88 0.01 -19.24 -13.14
CA TRP A 88 -0.62 -19.93 -14.27
C TRP A 88 -1.37 -21.18 -13.84
N ARG A 89 -0.83 -21.93 -12.89
CA ARG A 89 -1.46 -23.13 -12.33
C ARG A 89 -2.79 -22.83 -11.63
N LEU A 90 -2.84 -21.75 -10.85
CA LEU A 90 -3.98 -21.42 -9.99
C LEU A 90 -5.02 -20.51 -10.67
N LEU A 91 -4.65 -19.72 -11.68
CA LEU A 91 -5.53 -18.79 -12.37
C LEU A 91 -6.85 -19.42 -12.88
N PRO A 92 -6.86 -20.64 -13.47
CA PRO A 92 -8.09 -21.30 -13.92
C PRO A 92 -9.12 -21.51 -12.82
N ARG A 93 -8.65 -21.89 -11.62
CA ARG A 93 -9.51 -22.09 -10.46
C ARG A 93 -10.06 -20.77 -9.95
N TYR A 94 -9.19 -19.76 -9.82
CA TYR A 94 -9.57 -18.44 -9.30
C TYR A 94 -10.64 -17.78 -10.18
N GLN A 95 -10.39 -17.71 -11.49
CA GLN A 95 -11.30 -17.01 -12.41
C GLN A 95 -12.38 -17.93 -13.00
N GLY A 96 -12.26 -19.25 -12.84
CA GLY A 96 -13.18 -20.22 -13.43
C GLY A 96 -13.16 -20.14 -14.96
N VAL A 97 -11.96 -20.20 -15.55
CA VAL A 97 -11.69 -20.11 -17.00
C VAL A 97 -10.62 -21.13 -17.39
N ASP A 98 -10.60 -21.56 -18.64
CA ASP A 98 -9.49 -22.37 -19.16
C ASP A 98 -8.38 -21.45 -19.69
N LEU A 99 -7.10 -21.78 -19.41
CA LEU A 99 -5.97 -20.96 -19.88
C LEU A 99 -5.93 -20.85 -21.42
N GLY A 100 -6.42 -21.86 -22.14
CA GLY A 100 -6.46 -21.88 -23.60
C GLY A 100 -7.42 -20.86 -24.20
N ASP A 101 -8.39 -20.38 -23.42
CA ASP A 101 -9.34 -19.35 -23.85
C ASP A 101 -8.78 -17.93 -23.67
N LEU A 102 -7.70 -17.79 -22.88
CA LEU A 102 -7.11 -16.51 -22.58
C LEU A 102 -6.07 -16.13 -23.63
N THR A 103 -6.07 -14.85 -24.03
CA THR A 103 -5.05 -14.26 -24.88
C THR A 103 -4.25 -13.22 -24.08
N PRO A 104 -3.08 -13.58 -23.53
CA PRO A 104 -2.25 -12.65 -22.77
C PRO A 104 -1.75 -11.51 -23.65
N THR A 105 -1.99 -10.28 -23.21
CA THR A 105 -1.48 -9.06 -23.87
C THR A 105 -0.26 -8.50 -23.15
N ARG A 106 -0.15 -8.75 -21.85
CA ARG A 106 0.98 -8.36 -21.01
C ARG A 106 1.13 -9.33 -19.86
N VAL A 107 2.37 -9.70 -19.57
CA VAL A 107 2.77 -10.38 -18.33
C VAL A 107 3.46 -9.36 -17.42
N LEU A 108 3.19 -9.44 -16.13
CA LEU A 108 3.75 -8.56 -15.11
C LEU A 108 4.37 -9.40 -14.00
N PHE A 109 5.51 -8.91 -13.51
CA PHE A 109 6.08 -9.32 -12.24
C PHE A 109 6.69 -8.08 -11.57
N GLY A 110 6.73 -8.09 -10.25
CA GLY A 110 7.26 -6.97 -9.46
C GLY A 110 7.57 -7.39 -8.03
N LEU A 111 8.46 -6.63 -7.41
CA LEU A 111 8.77 -6.76 -5.99
C LEU A 111 8.54 -5.43 -5.32
N PHE A 112 7.69 -5.42 -4.30
CA PHE A 112 7.52 -4.27 -3.43
C PHE A 112 8.24 -4.53 -2.13
N THR A 113 9.27 -3.74 -1.87
CA THR A 113 10.01 -3.83 -0.61
C THR A 113 9.25 -3.06 0.47
N SER A 114 9.42 -3.43 1.73
CA SER A 114 8.89 -2.70 2.87
C SER A 114 9.96 -2.58 3.93
N TYR A 115 10.04 -1.41 4.54
CA TYR A 115 10.99 -1.12 5.60
C TYR A 115 10.16 -0.87 6.85
N LYS A 116 10.49 -1.55 7.95
CA LYS A 116 10.02 -1.16 9.27
C LYS A 116 10.41 0.27 9.47
N ASP A 117 11.68 0.60 9.24
CA ASP A 117 12.20 1.97 9.30
C ASP A 117 11.84 2.89 8.11
N SER A 118 10.55 2.93 7.76
CA SER A 118 9.98 3.85 6.77
C SER A 118 9.54 5.18 7.42
N PRO A 119 9.66 6.33 6.71
CA PRO A 119 10.28 6.50 5.38
C PRO A 119 11.82 6.41 5.42
N LEU A 120 12.44 6.04 4.29
CA LEU A 120 13.90 5.98 4.18
C LEU A 120 14.53 7.38 4.38
N PRO A 121 15.67 7.48 5.08
CA PRO A 121 16.25 8.77 5.44
C PRO A 121 16.82 9.49 4.20
N VAL A 122 16.55 10.78 4.10
CA VAL A 122 17.17 11.64 3.10
C VAL A 122 18.67 11.76 3.38
N ARG A 123 19.51 11.42 2.39
CA ARG A 123 20.97 11.34 2.56
C ARG A 123 21.75 12.57 2.10
N PHE A 124 21.18 13.36 1.20
CA PHE A 124 21.89 14.45 0.54
C PHE A 124 21.11 15.76 0.67
N ASP A 125 21.83 16.86 0.68
CA ASP A 125 21.22 18.17 0.53
C ASP A 125 20.67 18.30 -0.90
N ARG A 126 19.52 18.97 -1.05
CA ARG A 126 18.86 19.23 -2.34
C ARG A 126 18.43 17.99 -3.13
N VAL A 127 18.49 16.78 -2.56
CA VAL A 127 18.00 15.55 -3.17
C VAL A 127 17.09 14.83 -2.19
N MET A 128 15.86 14.52 -2.60
CA MET A 128 14.92 13.72 -1.81
C MET A 128 14.30 12.61 -2.66
N GLN A 129 13.92 11.51 -2.01
CA GLN A 129 13.23 10.41 -2.64
C GLN A 129 11.70 10.63 -2.61
N ILE A 130 11.01 10.12 -3.61
CA ILE A 130 9.55 10.07 -3.68
C ILE A 130 9.10 8.64 -4.01
N GLY A 131 7.91 8.27 -3.57
CA GLY A 131 7.35 6.95 -3.84
C GLY A 131 8.21 5.80 -3.32
N ASP A 132 8.33 4.76 -4.14
CA ASP A 132 9.06 3.53 -3.81
C ASP A 132 10.52 3.76 -3.42
N ALA A 133 11.16 4.77 -4.03
CA ALA A 133 12.53 5.14 -3.70
C ALA A 133 12.67 5.67 -2.26
N GLY A 134 11.59 6.18 -1.67
CA GLY A 134 11.51 6.64 -0.29
C GLY A 134 11.01 5.59 0.70
N GLY A 135 10.64 4.39 0.22
CA GLY A 135 10.05 3.35 1.07
C GLY A 135 8.69 3.72 1.64
N LEU A 136 7.92 4.57 0.93
CA LEU A 136 6.64 5.15 1.39
C LEU A 136 5.42 4.25 1.13
N GLN A 137 5.60 3.11 0.49
CA GLN A 137 4.54 2.13 0.24
C GLN A 137 4.03 1.52 1.55
N SER A 138 2.73 1.25 1.59
CA SER A 138 2.12 0.47 2.66
C SER A 138 2.69 -0.95 2.68
N PRO A 139 3.06 -1.50 3.85
CA PRO A 139 3.44 -2.91 3.95
C PRO A 139 2.23 -3.85 3.76
N LEU A 140 1.00 -3.34 3.73
CA LEU A 140 -0.21 -4.13 3.56
C LEU A 140 -0.66 -4.19 2.10
N SER A 141 -0.99 -3.06 1.48
CA SER A 141 -1.44 -3.04 0.07
C SER A 141 -0.29 -2.97 -0.95
N PHE A 142 0.91 -2.57 -0.51
CA PHE A 142 2.06 -2.23 -1.35
C PHE A 142 1.78 -1.22 -2.48
N GLY A 143 0.68 -0.47 -2.37
CA GLY A 143 0.26 0.53 -3.33
C GLY A 143 1.12 1.80 -3.30
N GLY A 144 2.37 1.73 -3.75
CA GLY A 144 3.27 2.90 -3.88
C GLY A 144 2.68 3.98 -4.78
N PHE A 145 2.07 3.60 -5.91
CA PHE A 145 1.38 4.53 -6.81
C PHE A 145 0.18 5.22 -6.13
N GLY A 146 -0.69 4.45 -5.47
CA GLY A 146 -1.84 5.00 -4.75
C GLY A 146 -1.43 5.95 -3.62
N ALA A 147 -0.34 5.63 -2.92
CA ALA A 147 0.25 6.53 -1.94
C ALA A 147 0.74 7.84 -2.58
N ILE A 148 1.51 7.77 -3.67
CA ILE A 148 2.03 8.97 -4.35
C ILE A 148 0.88 9.84 -4.87
N THR A 149 -0.13 9.28 -5.52
CA THR A 149 -1.24 10.06 -6.08
C THR A 149 -2.05 10.75 -5.00
N ARG A 150 -2.30 10.09 -3.86
CA ARG A 150 -2.93 10.70 -2.67
C ARG A 150 -2.11 11.87 -2.12
N HIS A 151 -0.78 11.78 -2.17
CA HIS A 151 0.11 12.78 -1.58
C HIS A 151 0.70 13.79 -2.57
N LEU A 152 0.33 13.74 -3.85
CA LEU A 152 0.99 14.54 -4.87
C LEU A 152 0.90 16.04 -4.58
N GLY A 153 -0.30 16.55 -4.24
CA GLY A 153 -0.49 17.96 -3.88
C GLY A 153 0.35 18.35 -2.66
N ARG A 154 0.29 17.55 -1.59
CA ARG A 154 1.09 17.75 -0.38
C ARG A 154 2.59 17.81 -0.66
N LEU A 155 3.11 16.85 -1.45
CA LEU A 155 4.52 16.77 -1.81
C LEU A 155 4.95 17.98 -2.64
N SER A 156 4.14 18.40 -3.61
CA SER A 156 4.39 19.60 -4.41
C SER A 156 4.45 20.86 -3.54
N ASP A 157 3.45 21.09 -2.69
CA ASP A 157 3.39 22.24 -1.79
C ASP A 157 4.58 22.25 -0.81
N ALA A 158 4.95 21.07 -0.31
CA ALA A 158 6.08 20.92 0.60
C ALA A 158 7.43 21.22 -0.07
N VAL A 159 7.62 20.81 -1.32
CA VAL A 159 8.82 21.12 -2.10
C VAL A 159 8.88 22.61 -2.43
N GLU A 160 7.76 23.23 -2.81
CA GLU A 160 7.69 24.67 -3.04
C GLU A 160 8.04 25.46 -1.77
N ALA A 161 7.45 25.09 -0.63
CA ALA A 161 7.75 25.70 0.66
C ALA A 161 9.23 25.53 1.06
N ALA A 162 9.84 24.37 0.78
CA ALA A 162 11.25 24.13 1.05
C ALA A 162 12.15 25.05 0.21
N LEU A 163 11.82 25.24 -1.07
CA LEU A 163 12.54 26.16 -1.96
C LEU A 163 12.40 27.61 -1.49
N ALA A 164 11.18 28.05 -1.15
CA ALA A 164 10.90 29.41 -0.71
C ALA A 164 11.63 29.77 0.61
N ALA A 165 11.77 28.80 1.52
CA ALA A 165 12.46 28.98 2.81
C ALA A 165 13.98 28.69 2.75
N ASP A 166 14.52 28.32 1.58
CA ASP A 166 15.87 27.74 1.44
C ASP A 166 16.14 26.67 2.52
N ALA A 167 15.17 25.77 2.68
CA ALA A 167 15.15 24.67 3.63
C ALA A 167 15.53 23.35 2.94
N LEU A 168 16.71 23.34 2.31
CA LEU A 168 17.12 22.31 1.36
C LEU A 168 18.21 21.37 1.88
N SER A 169 18.52 21.43 3.19
CA SER A 169 19.40 20.44 3.81
C SER A 169 18.71 19.08 3.94
N ARG A 170 19.49 17.99 4.00
CA ARG A 170 18.96 16.64 4.21
C ARG A 170 18.02 16.52 5.40
N ALA A 171 18.30 17.25 6.49
CA ALA A 171 17.50 17.23 7.71
C ALA A 171 16.13 17.90 7.49
N GLN A 172 16.10 19.00 6.74
CA GLN A 172 14.86 19.72 6.42
C GLN A 172 14.02 18.97 5.38
N LEU A 173 14.66 18.40 4.35
CA LEU A 173 13.98 17.58 3.34
C LEU A 173 13.38 16.31 3.96
N SER A 174 13.99 15.76 5.00
CA SER A 174 13.42 14.61 5.75
C SER A 174 12.07 14.94 6.41
N LEU A 175 11.76 16.22 6.65
CA LEU A 175 10.47 16.62 7.21
C LEU A 175 9.32 16.49 6.19
N ILE A 176 9.63 16.43 4.88
CA ILE A 176 8.61 16.29 3.82
C ILE A 176 8.04 14.85 3.78
N ASN A 177 8.84 13.86 4.17
CA ASN A 177 8.42 12.47 4.33
C ASN A 177 8.55 12.10 5.81
N PRO A 178 7.62 12.56 6.65
CA PRO A 178 7.71 12.42 8.09
C PRO A 178 7.46 10.97 8.52
N TYR A 179 7.77 10.70 9.78
CA TYR A 179 7.41 9.46 10.45
C TYR A 179 5.90 9.15 10.30
N GLN A 180 5.59 7.94 9.81
CA GLN A 180 4.23 7.50 9.52
C GLN A 180 3.78 6.42 10.51
N ALA A 181 3.22 6.84 11.64
CA ALA A 181 2.78 5.92 12.69
C ALA A 181 1.74 4.90 12.19
N ASN A 182 0.84 5.32 11.30
CA ASN A 182 -0.13 4.45 10.64
C ASN A 182 0.52 3.34 9.81
N LEU A 183 1.50 3.64 8.96
CA LEU A 183 2.22 2.61 8.20
C LEU A 183 3.01 1.66 9.10
N ARG A 184 3.54 2.17 10.22
CA ARG A 184 4.20 1.32 11.22
C ARG A 184 3.22 0.40 11.92
N ALA A 185 2.03 0.89 12.26
CA ALA A 185 0.96 0.04 12.80
C ALA A 185 0.50 -1.01 11.78
N ALA A 186 0.60 -0.73 10.47
CA ALA A 186 0.25 -1.68 9.41
C ALA A 186 1.14 -2.94 9.40
N TRP A 187 2.36 -2.86 9.94
CA TRP A 187 3.31 -3.99 9.96
C TRP A 187 2.79 -5.21 10.72
N LEU A 188 1.98 -5.03 11.75
CA LEU A 188 1.41 -6.15 12.49
C LEU A 188 0.48 -6.99 11.59
N PHE A 189 -0.32 -6.33 10.76
CA PHE A 189 -1.21 -7.00 9.81
C PHE A 189 -0.40 -7.77 8.77
N GLN A 190 0.61 -7.13 8.17
CA GLN A 190 1.53 -7.79 7.24
C GLN A 190 2.18 -9.04 7.86
N ALA A 191 2.68 -8.92 9.10
CA ALA A 191 3.34 -10.02 9.80
C ALA A 191 2.37 -11.18 10.08
N SER A 192 1.09 -10.88 10.32
CA SER A 192 0.04 -11.89 10.50
C SER A 192 -0.37 -12.59 9.19
N MET A 193 -0.10 -11.98 8.03
CA MET A 193 -0.43 -12.49 6.69
C MET A 193 0.73 -13.24 6.03
N ARG A 194 1.87 -13.36 6.71
CA ARG A 194 3.05 -14.08 6.22
C ARG A 194 3.27 -15.37 7.02
N PRO A 195 3.20 -16.55 6.39
CA PRO A 195 3.49 -17.79 7.09
C PRO A 195 4.99 -17.91 7.46
N PRO A 196 5.32 -18.59 8.57
CA PRO A 196 6.70 -18.88 8.94
C PRO A 196 7.36 -19.81 7.92
N VAL A 197 8.69 -19.73 7.79
CA VAL A 197 9.47 -20.61 6.90
C VAL A 197 9.39 -22.07 7.35
N GLN A 198 9.29 -22.29 8.67
CA GLN A 198 9.13 -23.63 9.22
C GLN A 198 7.76 -24.21 8.84
N ARG A 199 7.77 -25.34 8.13
CA ARG A 199 6.57 -26.11 7.82
C ARG A 199 5.83 -26.52 9.10
N ASP A 200 4.51 -26.54 9.02
CA ASP A 200 3.59 -26.96 10.09
C ASP A 200 3.69 -26.14 11.39
N ALA A 201 4.48 -25.07 11.43
CA ALA A 201 4.52 -24.19 12.59
C ALA A 201 3.17 -23.51 12.83
N TRP A 202 2.46 -23.20 11.75
CA TRP A 202 1.13 -22.59 11.73
C TRP A 202 0.14 -23.52 11.01
N SER A 203 -1.11 -23.62 11.48
CA SER A 203 -2.15 -24.35 10.73
C SER A 203 -2.41 -23.68 9.38
N ALA A 204 -2.68 -24.47 8.34
CA ALA A 204 -2.86 -23.99 6.97
C ALA A 204 -3.99 -22.94 6.84
N GLU A 205 -5.02 -23.02 7.68
CA GLU A 205 -6.17 -22.12 7.66
C GLU A 205 -5.97 -20.85 8.50
N PHE A 206 -4.88 -20.73 9.25
CA PHE A 206 -4.74 -19.66 10.24
C PHE A 206 -4.87 -18.27 9.60
N ILE A 207 -4.13 -18.01 8.53
CA ILE A 207 -4.11 -16.69 7.89
C ILE A 207 -5.49 -16.38 7.30
N SER A 208 -6.11 -17.35 6.62
CA SER A 208 -7.47 -17.21 6.09
C SER A 208 -8.50 -16.94 7.19
N ARG A 209 -8.42 -17.65 8.34
CA ARG A 209 -9.31 -17.40 9.49
C ARG A 209 -9.14 -16.00 10.06
N VAL A 210 -7.89 -15.53 10.19
CA VAL A 210 -7.58 -14.17 10.67
C VAL A 210 -8.19 -13.12 9.74
N LEU A 211 -8.04 -13.30 8.43
CA LEU A 211 -8.58 -12.37 7.43
C LEU A 211 -10.09 -12.36 7.40
N VAL A 212 -10.74 -13.53 7.38
CA VAL A 212 -12.20 -13.65 7.43
C VAL A 212 -12.75 -12.94 8.66
N ALA A 213 -12.25 -13.27 9.85
CA ALA A 213 -12.72 -12.66 11.09
C ALA A 213 -12.50 -11.13 11.12
N THR A 214 -11.39 -10.66 10.54
CA THR A 214 -11.09 -9.22 10.46
C THR A 214 -12.04 -8.50 9.48
N PHE A 215 -12.26 -9.06 8.28
CA PHE A 215 -13.13 -8.47 7.28
C PHE A 215 -14.60 -8.52 7.68
N GLU A 216 -15.07 -9.58 8.32
CA GLU A 216 -16.44 -9.66 8.88
C GLU A 216 -16.68 -8.56 9.91
N VAL A 217 -15.69 -8.29 10.77
CA VAL A 217 -15.78 -7.17 11.73
C VAL A 217 -15.86 -5.84 10.99
N MET A 218 -14.99 -5.60 10.01
CA MET A 218 -14.99 -4.34 9.25
C MET A 218 -16.30 -4.14 8.46
N GLU A 219 -16.81 -5.20 7.83
CA GLU A 219 -18.08 -5.21 7.11
C GLU A 219 -19.23 -4.84 8.06
N ALA A 220 -19.28 -5.46 9.25
CA ALA A 220 -20.30 -5.16 10.26
C ALA A 220 -20.21 -3.71 10.80
N ARG A 221 -19.04 -3.05 10.69
CA ARG A 221 -18.87 -1.63 11.05
C ARG A 221 -19.15 -0.67 9.88
N GLY A 222 -19.23 -1.18 8.67
CA GLY A 222 -19.56 -0.43 7.46
C GLY A 222 -18.40 0.33 6.83
N GLU A 223 -18.72 1.09 5.80
CA GLU A 223 -17.75 1.75 4.90
C GLU A 223 -16.81 2.73 5.60
N ALA A 224 -17.27 3.37 6.69
CA ALA A 224 -16.45 4.32 7.46
C ALA A 224 -15.22 3.66 8.11
N VAL A 225 -15.26 2.34 8.34
CA VAL A 225 -14.12 1.56 8.83
C VAL A 225 -13.39 0.87 7.68
N MET A 226 -14.15 0.26 6.76
CA MET A 226 -13.58 -0.53 5.66
C MET A 226 -12.79 0.31 4.64
N LEU A 227 -13.34 1.44 4.18
CA LEU A 227 -12.73 2.20 3.08
C LEU A 227 -11.38 2.83 3.45
N PRO A 228 -11.21 3.50 4.61
CA PRO A 228 -9.90 3.99 5.01
C PRO A 228 -8.86 2.87 5.10
N PHE A 229 -9.26 1.70 5.61
CA PHE A 229 -8.39 0.54 5.73
C PHE A 229 -7.89 0.05 4.37
N LEU A 230 -8.81 -0.16 3.41
CA LEU A 230 -8.47 -0.60 2.05
C LEU A 230 -7.64 0.44 1.26
N GLN A 231 -7.64 1.70 1.71
CA GLN A 231 -6.87 2.78 1.10
C GLN A 231 -5.57 3.11 1.87
N ASP A 232 -5.15 2.23 2.80
CA ASP A 232 -3.99 2.41 3.70
C ASP A 232 -4.00 3.69 4.54
N THR A 233 -5.17 4.29 4.70
CA THR A 233 -5.34 5.45 5.57
C THR A 233 -5.82 4.94 6.92
N LEU A 234 -4.94 4.19 7.61
CA LEU A 234 -5.27 3.60 8.90
C LEU A 234 -5.49 4.71 9.93
N ARG A 235 -6.68 4.68 10.53
CA ARG A 235 -7.12 5.64 11.54
C ARG A 235 -7.28 4.94 12.89
N VAL A 236 -7.10 5.71 13.97
CA VAL A 236 -7.22 5.20 15.34
C VAL A 236 -8.61 4.61 15.61
N ASP A 237 -9.67 5.28 15.15
CA ASP A 237 -11.07 4.85 15.31
C ASP A 237 -11.33 3.51 14.61
N GLY A 238 -10.98 3.39 13.33
CA GLY A 238 -11.13 2.16 12.55
C GLY A 238 -10.34 0.98 13.12
N LEU A 239 -9.09 1.22 13.52
CA LEU A 239 -8.25 0.19 14.15
C LEU A 239 -8.82 -0.27 15.50
N ALA A 240 -9.24 0.66 16.36
CA ALA A 240 -9.82 0.33 17.66
C ALA A 240 -11.12 -0.49 17.52
N LEU A 241 -12.01 -0.09 16.58
CA LEU A 241 -13.25 -0.81 16.30
C LEU A 241 -12.99 -2.21 15.72
N THR A 242 -11.98 -2.35 14.87
CA THR A 242 -11.60 -3.64 14.27
C THR A 242 -11.02 -4.58 15.32
N ILE A 243 -10.02 -4.12 16.08
CA ILE A 243 -9.35 -4.94 17.10
C ILE A 243 -10.34 -5.30 18.22
N GLY A 244 -11.10 -4.33 18.71
CA GLY A 244 -12.13 -4.57 19.72
C GLY A 244 -13.23 -5.50 19.22
N GLY A 245 -13.64 -5.36 17.95
CA GLY A 245 -14.58 -6.28 17.32
C GLY A 245 -14.04 -7.70 17.26
N LEU A 246 -12.80 -7.89 16.80
CA LEU A 246 -12.14 -9.19 16.73
C LEU A 246 -12.03 -9.87 18.09
N MET A 247 -11.69 -9.12 19.14
CA MET A 247 -11.63 -9.63 20.52
C MET A 247 -13.00 -10.12 21.03
N LEU A 248 -14.10 -9.55 20.52
CA LEU A 248 -15.45 -9.91 20.93
C LEU A 248 -16.04 -11.05 20.09
N THR A 249 -15.84 -11.02 18.77
CA THR A 249 -16.47 -11.95 17.83
C THR A 249 -15.63 -13.20 17.58
N ALA A 250 -14.29 -13.09 17.67
CA ALA A 250 -13.36 -14.19 17.45
C ALA A 250 -12.22 -14.20 18.49
N PRO A 251 -12.52 -14.32 19.80
CA PRO A 251 -11.54 -14.21 20.88
C PRO A 251 -10.40 -15.25 20.78
N LEU A 252 -10.71 -16.47 20.34
CA LEU A 252 -9.69 -17.51 20.16
C LEU A 252 -8.71 -17.16 19.03
N THR A 253 -9.23 -16.64 17.91
CA THR A 253 -8.40 -16.13 16.81
C THR A 253 -7.52 -14.98 17.28
N ALA A 254 -8.08 -14.04 18.05
CA ALA A 254 -7.32 -12.92 18.59
C ALA A 254 -6.19 -13.37 19.52
N VAL A 255 -6.44 -14.32 20.43
CA VAL A 255 -5.40 -14.91 21.29
C VAL A 255 -4.35 -15.65 20.45
N GLU A 256 -4.77 -16.40 19.43
CA GLU A 256 -3.87 -17.13 18.55
C GLU A 256 -2.92 -16.17 17.79
N ILE A 257 -3.42 -15.02 17.31
CA ILE A 257 -2.60 -13.94 16.73
C ILE A 257 -1.56 -13.46 17.74
N LEU A 258 -1.98 -13.13 18.97
CA LEU A 258 -1.08 -12.61 20.00
C LEU A 258 0.04 -13.60 20.32
N VAL A 259 -0.30 -14.88 20.46
CA VAL A 259 0.67 -15.95 20.76
C VAL A 259 1.65 -16.15 19.61
N ARG A 260 1.16 -16.17 18.36
CA ARG A 260 1.99 -16.43 17.17
C ARG A 260 2.92 -15.28 16.79
N LEU A 261 2.46 -14.03 16.97
CA LEU A 261 3.29 -12.85 16.70
C LEU A 261 4.32 -12.60 17.81
N GLY A 262 4.00 -13.01 19.05
CA GLY A 262 4.89 -12.86 20.20
C GLY A 262 4.97 -11.43 20.74
N PRO A 263 5.65 -11.24 21.89
CA PRO A 263 5.57 -9.99 22.65
C PRO A 263 6.28 -8.81 21.99
N VAL A 264 7.35 -9.05 21.22
CA VAL A 264 8.17 -7.98 20.65
C VAL A 264 7.42 -7.21 19.55
N PRO A 265 6.85 -7.84 18.51
CA PRO A 265 6.06 -7.13 17.50
C PRO A 265 4.81 -6.45 18.07
N LEU A 266 4.21 -7.02 19.11
CA LEU A 266 3.04 -6.43 19.77
C LEU A 266 3.39 -5.17 20.55
N ALA A 267 4.52 -5.16 21.27
CA ALA A 267 4.99 -3.98 21.97
C ALA A 267 5.33 -2.85 21.00
N ASP A 268 6.00 -3.18 19.89
CA ASP A 268 6.31 -2.24 18.81
C ASP A 268 5.04 -1.63 18.21
N TRP A 269 4.05 -2.48 17.86
CA TRP A 269 2.75 -2.03 17.38
C TRP A 269 2.03 -1.11 18.36
N PHE A 270 2.05 -1.45 19.66
CA PHE A 270 1.40 -0.63 20.69
C PHE A 270 2.01 0.78 20.78
N LEU A 271 3.34 0.90 20.67
CA LEU A 271 4.03 2.18 20.64
C LEU A 271 3.60 3.01 19.43
N HIS A 272 3.50 2.40 18.26
CA HIS A 272 3.05 3.07 17.05
C HIS A 272 1.57 3.48 17.11
N PHE A 273 0.71 2.62 17.66
CA PHE A 273 -0.69 2.96 17.89
C PHE A 273 -0.85 4.12 18.89
N ALA A 274 -0.08 4.13 19.99
CA ALA A 274 -0.06 5.25 20.92
C ALA A 274 0.45 6.55 20.25
N ALA A 275 1.45 6.45 19.37
CA ALA A 275 1.92 7.57 18.58
C ALA A 275 0.85 8.09 17.60
N MET A 276 0.02 7.21 17.02
CA MET A 276 -1.14 7.63 16.23
C MET A 276 -2.17 8.38 17.08
N VAL A 277 -2.45 7.92 18.31
CA VAL A 277 -3.39 8.62 19.22
C VAL A 277 -2.90 10.04 19.52
N LEU A 278 -1.62 10.19 19.88
CA LEU A 278 -1.00 11.50 20.13
C LEU A 278 -0.96 12.34 18.85
N GLY A 279 -0.60 11.72 17.73
CA GLY A 279 -0.57 12.32 16.40
C GLY A 279 -1.93 12.83 15.95
N SER A 280 -3.01 12.12 16.26
CA SER A 280 -4.37 12.56 15.96
C SER A 280 -4.74 13.83 16.72
N ALA A 281 -4.25 14.01 17.96
CA ALA A 281 -4.46 15.25 18.70
C ALA A 281 -3.66 16.43 18.09
N ILE A 282 -2.41 16.19 17.68
CA ILE A 282 -1.55 17.22 17.06
C ILE A 282 -2.03 17.58 15.64
N GLY A 283 -2.36 16.59 14.83
CA GLY A 283 -2.83 16.73 13.45
C GLY A 283 -4.31 17.10 13.33
N SER A 284 -5.01 17.23 14.47
CA SER A 284 -6.40 17.68 14.54
C SER A 284 -6.57 19.07 13.91
N GLU A 285 -7.81 19.46 13.62
CA GLU A 285 -8.13 20.82 13.19
C GLU A 285 -7.60 21.86 14.18
N GLN A 286 -7.79 21.63 15.49
CA GLN A 286 -7.34 22.54 16.54
C GLN A 286 -5.81 22.67 16.57
N GLY A 287 -5.09 21.55 16.44
CA GLY A 287 -3.63 21.56 16.39
C GLY A 287 -3.08 22.27 15.15
N ARG A 288 -3.73 22.08 14.00
CA ARG A 288 -3.39 22.79 12.75
C ARG A 288 -3.67 24.28 12.83
N GLU A 289 -4.80 24.70 13.40
CA GLU A 289 -5.10 26.11 13.59
C GLU A 289 -4.14 26.79 14.57
N LEU A 290 -3.73 26.09 15.63
CA LEU A 290 -2.70 26.59 16.54
C LEU A 290 -1.36 26.83 15.82
N ALA A 291 -0.94 25.87 14.97
CA ALA A 291 0.27 26.00 14.18
C ALA A 291 0.19 27.17 13.18
N LYS A 292 -0.95 27.32 12.49
CA LYS A 292 -1.21 28.46 11.60
C LYS A 292 -1.18 29.80 12.35
N ALA A 293 -1.74 29.86 13.55
CA ALA A 293 -1.73 31.06 14.38
C ALA A 293 -0.31 31.46 14.82
N ALA A 294 0.56 30.47 15.07
CA ALA A 294 1.96 30.69 15.39
C ALA A 294 2.83 31.04 14.16
N ALA A 295 2.41 30.65 12.96
CA ALA A 295 3.21 30.76 11.73
C ALA A 295 3.77 32.17 11.43
N PRO A 296 3.03 33.29 11.62
CA PRO A 296 3.56 34.64 11.37
C PRO A 296 4.69 35.06 12.32
N LEU A 297 4.82 34.38 13.47
CA LEU A 297 5.83 34.68 14.49
C LEU A 297 7.16 33.94 14.23
N LEU A 298 7.18 33.03 13.25
CA LEU A 298 8.31 32.13 13.02
C LEU A 298 9.15 32.58 11.81
N PRO A 299 10.49 32.51 11.90
CA PRO A 299 11.36 32.63 10.72
C PRO A 299 10.99 31.60 9.63
N PRO A 300 11.26 31.87 8.34
CA PRO A 300 10.83 31.00 7.23
C PRO A 300 11.17 29.52 7.39
N ARG A 301 12.41 29.19 7.81
CA ARG A 301 12.84 27.80 8.03
C ARG A 301 12.14 27.13 9.22
N ALA A 302 11.85 27.88 10.28
CA ALA A 302 11.14 27.38 11.45
C ALA A 302 9.65 27.17 11.15
N ARG A 303 9.06 28.07 10.35
CA ARG A 303 7.71 27.92 9.82
C ARG A 303 7.60 26.67 8.96
N PHE A 304 8.49 26.51 7.98
CA PHE A 304 8.56 25.29 7.16
C PHE A 304 8.62 24.02 8.02
N ALA A 305 9.52 23.99 9.02
CA ALA A 305 9.66 22.83 9.90
C ALA A 305 8.38 22.55 10.71
N THR A 306 7.72 23.60 11.21
CA THR A 306 6.47 23.48 11.98
C THR A 306 5.34 22.96 11.11
N ASP A 307 5.17 23.53 9.90
CA ASP A 307 4.14 23.13 8.94
C ASP A 307 4.31 21.65 8.57
N ARG A 308 5.54 21.22 8.28
CA ARG A 308 5.86 19.82 7.94
C ARG A 308 5.66 18.87 9.12
N PHE A 309 5.99 19.29 10.34
CA PHE A 309 5.78 18.47 11.53
C PHE A 309 4.30 18.20 11.78
N VAL A 310 3.45 19.23 11.68
CA VAL A 310 2.00 19.10 11.92
C VAL A 310 1.33 18.32 10.79
N GLU A 311 1.68 18.62 9.53
CA GLU A 311 1.24 17.86 8.35
C GLU A 311 1.61 16.37 8.49
N GLY A 312 2.80 16.08 9.01
CA GLY A 312 3.26 14.72 9.25
C GLY A 312 2.42 13.95 10.25
N TRP A 313 1.96 14.59 11.33
CA TRP A 313 1.05 13.94 12.28
C TRP A 313 -0.37 13.80 11.76
N GLN A 314 -0.86 14.78 10.97
CA GLN A 314 -2.14 14.65 10.28
C GLN A 314 -2.13 13.39 9.40
N PHE A 315 -1.12 13.28 8.53
CA PHE A 315 -1.00 12.18 7.59
C PHE A 315 -0.65 10.85 8.28
N GLY A 316 0.35 10.84 9.16
CA GLY A 316 0.81 9.67 9.89
C GLY A 316 -0.23 9.08 10.85
N SER A 317 -1.35 9.77 11.07
CA SER A 317 -2.48 9.29 11.87
C SER A 317 -3.77 9.07 11.06
N GLY A 318 -3.69 9.14 9.72
CA GLY A 318 -4.82 8.92 8.81
C GLY A 318 -5.88 10.03 8.81
N LEU A 319 -5.55 11.23 9.26
CA LEU A 319 -6.46 12.39 9.29
C LEU A 319 -6.54 13.13 7.93
N ASP A 320 -5.83 12.65 6.93
CA ASP A 320 -5.94 13.05 5.53
C ASP A 320 -7.01 12.23 4.76
N TYR A 321 -7.60 11.22 5.40
CA TYR A 321 -8.71 10.48 4.82
C TYR A 321 -9.88 11.41 4.50
N THR A 322 -10.29 11.42 3.24
CA THR A 322 -11.50 12.08 2.78
C THR A 322 -12.45 11.00 2.28
N PRO A 323 -13.67 10.87 2.84
CA PRO A 323 -14.65 9.93 2.33
C PRO A 323 -14.85 10.16 0.83
N PRO A 324 -14.85 9.10 0.00
CA PRO A 324 -15.08 9.27 -1.42
C PRO A 324 -16.45 9.93 -1.61
N LEU A 325 -16.48 10.99 -2.41
CA LEU A 325 -17.73 11.45 -3.00
C LEU A 325 -18.30 10.26 -3.79
N ALA A 326 -19.64 10.14 -3.86
CA ALA A 326 -20.28 9.11 -4.66
C ALA A 326 -19.55 8.98 -6.00
N PRO A 327 -19.13 7.77 -6.42
CA PRO A 327 -18.24 7.58 -7.55
C PRO A 327 -18.82 8.32 -8.74
N THR A 328 -18.21 9.45 -9.06
CA THR A 328 -18.63 10.27 -10.18
C THR A 328 -17.81 9.72 -11.34
N PRO A 329 -18.45 9.14 -12.38
CA PRO A 329 -17.71 8.72 -13.56
C PRO A 329 -16.86 9.89 -14.03
N MET A 330 -15.59 9.62 -14.34
CA MET A 330 -14.75 10.61 -15.00
C MET A 330 -15.52 11.11 -16.22
N ASP A 331 -15.73 12.42 -16.31
CA ASP A 331 -16.49 12.98 -17.41
C ASP A 331 -15.80 12.63 -18.75
N ALA A 332 -16.57 12.63 -19.83
CA ALA A 332 -16.08 12.17 -21.13
C ALA A 332 -14.87 13.00 -21.64
N GLU A 333 -14.77 14.27 -21.28
CA GLU A 333 -13.69 15.17 -21.68
C GLU A 333 -12.41 14.89 -20.89
N ALA A 334 -12.51 14.73 -19.57
CA ALA A 334 -11.42 14.31 -18.71
C ALA A 334 -10.90 12.92 -19.12
N LEU A 335 -11.80 11.97 -19.42
CA LEU A 335 -11.43 10.65 -19.91
C LEU A 335 -10.74 10.72 -21.27
N ALA A 336 -11.23 11.55 -22.20
CA ALA A 336 -10.59 11.75 -23.49
C ALA A 336 -9.19 12.37 -23.33
N THR A 337 -9.04 13.33 -22.41
CA THR A 337 -7.76 13.96 -22.07
C THR A 337 -6.78 12.95 -21.48
N ALA A 338 -7.21 12.14 -20.51
CA ALA A 338 -6.41 11.07 -19.93
C ALA A 338 -5.98 10.05 -20.99
N LYS A 339 -6.89 9.64 -21.88
CA LYS A 339 -6.58 8.74 -23.01
C LYS A 339 -5.55 9.33 -23.96
N ARG A 340 -5.66 10.63 -24.31
CA ARG A 340 -4.66 11.33 -25.14
C ARG A 340 -3.30 11.39 -24.45
N ALA A 341 -3.25 11.75 -23.17
CA ALA A 341 -2.02 11.79 -22.39
C ALA A 341 -1.35 10.40 -22.31
N ALA A 342 -2.13 9.35 -22.06
CA ALA A 342 -1.63 7.98 -22.05
C ALA A 342 -1.10 7.54 -23.44
N ALA A 343 -1.80 7.90 -24.52
CA ALA A 343 -1.33 7.62 -25.87
C ALA A 343 -0.02 8.35 -26.19
N ALA A 344 0.10 9.63 -25.81
CA ALA A 344 1.33 10.41 -25.97
C ALA A 344 2.50 9.82 -25.16
N ALA A 345 2.25 9.42 -23.92
CA ALA A 345 3.26 8.77 -23.08
C ALA A 345 3.73 7.43 -23.67
N ARG A 346 2.82 6.63 -24.26
CA ARG A 346 3.17 5.37 -24.95
C ARG A 346 3.93 5.60 -26.26
N ALA A 347 3.63 6.69 -26.96
CA ALA A 347 4.32 7.08 -28.18
C ALA A 347 5.69 7.74 -27.90
N HIS A 348 5.98 8.11 -26.65
CA HIS A 348 7.24 8.71 -26.27
C HIS A 348 8.37 7.67 -26.31
N THR A 349 9.30 7.83 -27.26
CA THR A 349 10.53 7.04 -27.34
C THR A 349 11.65 7.81 -26.61
N PRO A 350 12.19 7.28 -25.50
CA PRO A 350 13.33 7.91 -24.82
C PRO A 350 14.52 8.00 -25.79
N GLY A 351 15.03 9.22 -26.03
CA GLY A 351 16.16 9.47 -26.93
C GLY A 351 15.84 10.25 -28.21
N GLY A 352 14.57 10.54 -28.50
CA GLY A 352 14.20 11.55 -29.49
C GLY A 352 14.49 12.94 -28.91
N GLY A 353 15.59 13.57 -29.32
CA GLY A 353 15.98 14.88 -28.81
C GLY A 353 14.84 15.89 -28.83
N LEU A 354 14.71 16.66 -27.76
CA LEU A 354 13.92 17.89 -27.75
C LEU A 354 14.49 18.80 -28.85
N SER A 355 13.84 18.81 -30.01
CA SER A 355 14.09 19.81 -31.03
C SER A 355 13.78 21.17 -30.42
N ALA A 356 14.82 21.97 -30.17
CA ALA A 356 14.75 23.34 -29.68
C ALA A 356 14.17 24.30 -30.74
N LYS A 357 13.01 23.98 -31.32
CA LYS A 357 12.32 24.78 -32.34
C LYS A 357 10.83 25.04 -32.03
N ALA A 358 10.41 24.90 -30.77
CA ALA A 358 9.08 25.33 -30.34
C ALA A 358 9.14 26.42 -29.24
N ALA A 359 10.17 27.26 -29.28
CA ALA A 359 10.24 28.51 -28.52
C ALA A 359 10.89 29.58 -29.41
N ALA A 360 10.11 30.09 -30.36
CA ALA A 360 10.30 31.37 -31.02
C ALA A 360 8.92 31.92 -31.38
#